data_AF-A0A3Q0IUZ7-F1
#
_entry.id   AF-A0A3Q0IUZ7-F1
#
_cell.length_a   1.000
_cell.length_b   1.000
_cell.length_c   1.000
_cell.angle_alpha   90.00
_cell.angle_beta   90.00
_cell.angle_gamma   90.00
#
_symmetry.space_group_name_H-M   'P 1'
#
loop_
_entity.id
_entity.type
_entity.pdbx_description
1 polymer ?
#
loop_
_entity_poly.entity_id
_entity_poly.type
_entity_poly.pdbx_seq_one_letter_code
_entity_poly.pdbx_strand_id
1 'polypeptide(L)'
;MTGLQEELERAKADLEKAREEGKRLKTERAKVEAEEKNAKNQSELASQLEKSNKLIKQLTAVTAEQKERADKLEATLKTRAENETENESLKKTVQELRSALQAAEAKSAATASNKSDLEDLRRKLSEVEKDKTKLETQLSELKKQKQSNGIANSVGAGDSSGNNEMAKIIEEKEFAESQVNFLNSIIADQQRALEELKATVHALETNPRDPNYGVDSGGGGGKIAGSRVIAPRLFCDICDVFDAHDTDDCPRQGGSSSPPLEQTHVLPRHFERPYCDTCESE
;
A
#
# COMPACT_ATOMS: atom_id res chain seq x y z
N MET A 1 95.04 -88.80 -10.21
CA MET A 1 93.68 -89.10 -9.72
C MET A 1 93.19 -88.08 -8.70
N THR A 2 94.02 -87.62 -7.75
CA THR A 2 93.62 -86.67 -6.68
C THR A 2 93.37 -85.23 -7.16
N GLY A 3 94.18 -84.68 -8.07
CA GLY A 3 94.02 -83.29 -8.55
C GLY A 3 92.72 -83.04 -9.35
N LEU A 4 92.28 -84.00 -10.17
CA LEU A 4 91.05 -83.90 -10.95
C LEU A 4 89.77 -83.91 -10.08
N GLN A 5 89.81 -84.62 -8.94
CA GLN A 5 88.70 -84.61 -7.97
C GLN A 5 88.59 -83.27 -7.26
N GLU A 6 89.71 -82.65 -6.92
CA GLU A 6 89.73 -81.34 -6.27
C GLU A 6 89.24 -80.22 -7.21
N GLU A 7 89.63 -80.28 -8.49
CA GLU A 7 89.13 -79.37 -9.54
C GLU A 7 87.62 -79.54 -9.79
N LEU A 8 87.12 -80.77 -9.80
CA LEU A 8 85.68 -81.05 -9.94
C LEU A 8 84.86 -80.50 -8.77
N GLU A 9 85.35 -80.64 -7.53
CA GLU A 9 84.68 -80.10 -6.35
C GLU A 9 84.73 -78.56 -6.31
N ARG A 10 85.83 -77.93 -6.73
CA ARG A 10 85.90 -76.47 -6.91
C ARG A 10 84.89 -75.99 -7.96
N ALA A 11 84.82 -76.66 -9.11
CA ALA A 11 83.87 -76.31 -10.17
C ALA A 11 82.40 -76.46 -9.72
N LYS A 12 82.07 -77.48 -8.90
CA LYS A 12 80.73 -77.62 -8.31
C LYS A 12 80.41 -76.50 -7.32
N ALA A 13 81.36 -76.15 -6.45
CA ALA A 13 81.19 -75.05 -5.50
C ALA A 13 81.01 -73.70 -6.21
N ASP A 14 81.75 -73.46 -7.29
CA ASP A 14 81.61 -72.24 -8.10
C ASP A 14 80.26 -72.21 -8.84
N LEU A 15 79.78 -73.38 -9.31
CA LEU A 15 78.46 -73.49 -9.95
C LEU A 15 77.31 -73.26 -8.97
N GLU A 16 77.43 -73.75 -7.72
CA GLU A 16 76.47 -73.45 -6.65
C GLU A 16 76.46 -71.96 -6.30
N LYS A 17 77.63 -71.33 -6.11
CA LYS A 17 77.73 -69.88 -5.88
C LYS A 17 77.10 -69.08 -7.03
N ALA A 18 77.39 -69.44 -8.29
CA ALA A 18 76.79 -68.80 -9.45
C ALA A 18 75.25 -68.98 -9.50
N ARG A 19 74.73 -70.13 -9.03
CA ARG A 19 73.28 -70.36 -8.92
C ARG A 19 72.65 -69.49 -7.82
N GLU A 20 73.30 -69.34 -6.67
CA GLU A 20 72.83 -68.48 -5.58
C GLU A 20 72.88 -67.01 -5.97
N GLU A 21 73.95 -66.56 -6.60
CA GLU A 21 74.07 -65.21 -7.18
C GLU A 21 72.99 -64.98 -8.23
N GLY A 22 72.73 -65.94 -9.11
CA GLY A 22 71.65 -65.86 -10.10
C GLY A 22 70.26 -65.75 -9.48
N LYS A 23 70.00 -66.45 -8.36
CA LYS A 23 68.74 -66.31 -7.60
C LYS A 23 68.64 -64.92 -6.95
N ARG A 24 69.73 -64.44 -6.33
CA ARG A 24 69.79 -63.11 -5.71
C ARG A 24 69.58 -61.98 -6.71
N LEU A 25 70.21 -62.07 -7.89
CA LEU A 25 70.03 -61.09 -8.97
C LEU A 25 68.60 -61.10 -9.50
N LYS A 26 67.95 -62.26 -9.60
CA LYS A 26 66.52 -62.34 -9.98
C LYS A 26 65.61 -61.66 -8.96
N THR A 27 65.85 -61.85 -7.66
CA THR A 27 65.04 -61.19 -6.62
C THR A 27 65.28 -59.68 -6.59
N GLU A 28 66.53 -59.23 -6.73
CA GLU A 28 66.85 -57.79 -6.81
C GLU A 28 66.22 -57.15 -8.05
N ARG A 29 66.28 -57.81 -9.21
CA ARG A 29 65.63 -57.31 -10.43
C ARG A 29 64.11 -57.17 -10.25
N ALA A 30 63.45 -58.16 -9.66
CA ALA A 30 62.02 -58.08 -9.40
C ALA A 30 61.66 -56.94 -8.43
N LYS A 31 62.52 -56.67 -7.44
CA LYS A 31 62.35 -55.55 -6.50
C LYS A 31 62.51 -54.21 -7.20
N VAL A 32 63.54 -54.04 -8.03
CA VAL A 32 63.77 -52.82 -8.82
C VAL A 32 62.62 -52.57 -9.81
N GLU A 33 62.14 -53.61 -10.50
CA GLU A 33 60.99 -53.49 -11.41
C GLU A 33 59.71 -53.05 -10.66
N ALA A 34 59.50 -53.53 -9.44
CA ALA A 34 58.38 -53.11 -8.58
C ALA A 34 58.53 -51.65 -8.11
N GLU A 35 59.73 -51.24 -7.71
CA GLU A 35 60.04 -49.85 -7.31
C GLU A 35 59.87 -48.88 -8.48
N GLU A 36 60.33 -49.23 -9.67
CA GLU A 36 60.16 -48.42 -10.89
C GLU A 36 58.68 -48.24 -11.23
N LYS A 37 57.89 -49.32 -11.14
CA LYS A 37 56.43 -49.24 -11.35
C LYS A 37 55.75 -48.35 -10.31
N ASN A 38 56.18 -48.44 -9.04
CA ASN A 38 55.64 -47.61 -7.98
C ASN A 38 55.98 -46.12 -8.18
N ALA A 39 57.22 -45.82 -8.58
CA ALA A 39 57.66 -44.45 -8.89
C ALA A 39 56.86 -43.85 -10.07
N LYS A 40 56.59 -44.64 -11.13
CA LYS A 40 55.73 -44.20 -12.24
C LYS A 40 54.31 -43.89 -11.78
N ASN A 41 53.70 -44.77 -10.97
CA ASN A 41 52.37 -44.54 -10.42
C ASN A 41 52.30 -43.30 -9.52
N GLN A 42 53.32 -43.08 -8.67
CA GLN A 42 53.39 -41.88 -7.83
C GLN A 42 53.52 -40.61 -8.64
N SER A 43 54.32 -40.62 -9.71
CA SER A 43 54.46 -39.48 -10.62
C SER A 43 53.14 -39.17 -11.33
N GLU A 44 52.42 -40.18 -11.81
CA GLU A 44 51.13 -40.01 -12.45
C GLU A 44 50.08 -39.46 -11.47
N LEU A 45 50.01 -40.00 -10.25
CA LEU A 45 49.11 -39.51 -9.21
C LEU A 45 49.41 -38.05 -8.83
N ALA A 46 50.69 -37.69 -8.71
CA ALA A 46 51.09 -36.30 -8.46
C ALA A 46 50.65 -35.36 -9.60
N SER A 47 50.80 -35.78 -10.85
CA SER A 47 50.33 -35.01 -12.02
C SER A 47 48.80 -34.85 -12.01
N GLN A 48 48.05 -35.89 -11.66
CA GLN A 48 46.59 -35.83 -11.54
C GLN A 48 46.15 -34.89 -10.40
N LEU A 49 46.81 -34.95 -9.24
CA LEU A 49 46.55 -34.05 -8.11
C LEU A 49 46.82 -32.58 -8.49
N GLU A 50 47.88 -32.30 -9.24
CA GLU A 50 48.18 -30.94 -9.70
C GLU A 50 47.07 -30.41 -10.63
N LYS A 51 46.60 -31.24 -11.57
CA LYS A 51 45.48 -30.90 -12.47
C LYS A 51 44.18 -30.66 -11.67
N SER A 52 43.88 -31.53 -10.71
CA SER A 52 42.72 -31.39 -9.83
C SER A 52 42.78 -30.10 -9.03
N ASN A 53 43.95 -29.77 -8.45
CA ASN A 53 44.14 -28.53 -7.69
C ASN A 53 44.01 -27.28 -8.58
N LYS A 54 44.49 -27.32 -9.82
CA LYS A 54 44.27 -26.24 -10.80
C LYS A 54 42.78 -26.05 -11.09
N LEU A 55 42.05 -27.16 -11.31
CA LEU A 55 40.61 -27.11 -11.58
C LEU A 55 39.82 -26.58 -10.37
N ILE A 56 40.16 -27.02 -9.16
CA ILE A 56 39.55 -26.52 -7.92
C ILE A 56 39.77 -25.01 -7.79
N LYS A 57 41.00 -24.52 -8.02
CA LYS A 57 41.29 -23.07 -8.00
C LYS A 57 40.44 -22.29 -9.01
N GLN A 58 40.32 -22.81 -10.23
CA GLN A 58 39.46 -22.20 -11.26
C GLN A 58 37.99 -22.18 -10.85
N LEU A 59 37.47 -23.30 -10.34
CA LEU A 59 36.09 -23.39 -9.83
C LEU A 59 35.86 -22.39 -8.70
N THR A 60 36.77 -22.30 -7.73
CA THR A 60 36.63 -21.35 -6.61
C THR A 60 36.61 -19.89 -7.08
N ALA A 61 37.43 -19.54 -8.09
CA ALA A 61 37.44 -18.20 -8.66
C ALA A 61 36.12 -17.87 -9.36
N VAL A 62 35.62 -18.79 -10.19
CA VAL A 62 34.33 -18.62 -10.90
C VAL A 62 33.17 -18.53 -9.90
N THR A 63 33.15 -19.35 -8.85
CA THR A 63 32.10 -19.26 -7.83
C THR A 63 32.14 -17.95 -7.06
N ALA A 64 33.34 -17.40 -6.79
CA ALA A 64 33.47 -16.09 -6.14
C ALA A 64 32.93 -14.97 -7.05
N GLU A 65 33.27 -15.00 -8.35
CA GLU A 65 32.77 -14.03 -9.33
C GLU A 65 31.25 -14.13 -9.51
N GLN A 66 30.70 -15.34 -9.56
CA GLN A 66 29.24 -15.55 -9.64
C GLN A 66 28.53 -15.03 -8.40
N LYS A 67 29.11 -15.20 -7.21
CA LYS A 67 28.56 -14.67 -5.96
C LYS A 67 28.55 -13.14 -5.99
N GLU A 68 29.66 -12.49 -6.37
CA GLU A 68 29.72 -11.04 -6.49
C GLU A 68 28.71 -10.51 -7.51
N ARG A 69 28.51 -11.21 -8.63
CA ARG A 69 27.51 -10.86 -9.63
C ARG A 69 26.08 -11.00 -9.11
N ALA A 70 25.80 -12.03 -8.32
CA ALA A 70 24.51 -12.22 -7.67
C ALA A 70 24.22 -11.10 -6.67
N ASP A 71 25.18 -10.75 -5.82
CA ASP A 71 25.06 -9.66 -4.83
C ASP A 71 24.80 -8.31 -5.52
N LYS A 72 25.50 -8.02 -6.64
CA LYS A 72 25.26 -6.81 -7.46
C LYS A 72 23.86 -6.80 -8.09
N LEU A 73 23.39 -7.95 -8.56
CA LEU A 73 22.08 -8.07 -9.17
C LEU A 73 20.97 -7.89 -8.13
N GLU A 74 21.12 -8.46 -6.94
CA GLU A 74 20.22 -8.26 -5.81
C GLU A 74 20.14 -6.78 -5.39
N ALA A 75 21.28 -6.10 -5.28
CA ALA A 75 21.32 -4.66 -4.99
C ALA A 75 20.61 -3.83 -6.08
N THR A 76 20.76 -4.22 -7.35
CA THR A 76 20.08 -3.56 -8.48
C THR A 76 18.58 -3.81 -8.47
N LEU A 77 18.13 -5.01 -8.12
CA LEU A 77 16.70 -5.33 -8.00
C LEU A 77 16.06 -4.56 -6.85
N LYS A 78 16.75 -4.42 -5.71
CA LYS A 78 16.25 -3.64 -4.58
C LYS A 78 16.06 -2.17 -4.95
N THR A 79 17.05 -1.54 -5.57
CA THR A 79 16.95 -0.13 -6.01
C THR A 79 15.88 0.05 -7.07
N ARG A 80 15.70 -0.93 -7.97
CA ARG A 80 14.60 -0.91 -8.94
C ARG A 80 13.23 -0.98 -8.25
N ALA A 81 13.05 -1.85 -7.26
CA ALA A 81 11.80 -1.94 -6.50
C ALA A 81 11.49 -0.63 -5.78
N GLU A 82 12.48 0.00 -5.14
CA GLU A 82 12.35 1.32 -4.52
C GLU A 82 11.90 2.37 -5.55
N ASN A 83 12.55 2.44 -6.71
CA ASN A 83 12.18 3.36 -7.79
C ASN A 83 10.78 3.07 -8.37
N GLU A 84 10.34 1.81 -8.43
CA GLU A 84 8.99 1.45 -8.87
C GLU A 84 7.94 1.96 -7.88
N THR A 85 8.18 1.81 -6.57
CA THR A 85 7.28 2.38 -5.55
C THR A 85 7.23 3.90 -5.59
N GLU A 86 8.37 4.57 -5.79
CA GLU A 86 8.43 6.02 -5.95
C GLU A 86 7.65 6.46 -7.20
N ASN A 87 7.83 5.77 -8.34
CA ASN A 87 7.10 6.06 -9.56
C ASN A 87 5.58 5.92 -9.39
N GLU A 88 5.10 4.89 -8.69
CA GLU A 88 3.66 4.75 -8.43
C GLU A 88 3.14 5.88 -7.54
N SER A 89 3.91 6.30 -6.53
CA SER A 89 3.55 7.46 -5.70
C SER A 89 3.51 8.76 -6.52
N LEU A 90 4.47 8.95 -7.44
CA LEU A 90 4.52 10.11 -8.33
C LEU A 90 3.37 10.09 -9.34
N LYS A 91 2.99 8.93 -9.88
CA LYS A 91 1.81 8.80 -10.75
C LYS A 91 0.53 9.20 -10.02
N LYS A 92 0.36 8.76 -8.77
CA LYS A 92 -0.80 9.12 -7.95
C LYS A 92 -0.86 10.62 -7.68
N THR A 93 0.27 11.24 -7.28
CA THR A 93 0.31 12.70 -7.06
C THR A 93 0.05 13.49 -8.35
N VAL A 94 0.57 13.03 -9.50
CA VAL A 94 0.26 13.64 -10.81
C VAL A 94 -1.23 13.54 -11.13
N GLN A 95 -1.87 12.40 -10.84
CA GLN A 95 -3.31 12.23 -11.04
C GLN A 95 -4.12 13.17 -10.12
N GLU A 96 -3.76 13.26 -8.85
CA GLU A 96 -4.37 14.17 -7.89
C GLU A 96 -4.23 15.63 -8.34
N LEU A 97 -3.03 16.06 -8.73
CA LEU A 97 -2.78 17.41 -9.24
C LEU A 97 -3.58 17.72 -10.51
N ARG A 98 -3.71 16.76 -11.44
CA ARG A 98 -4.55 16.92 -12.63
C ARG A 98 -6.02 17.11 -12.27
N SER A 99 -6.53 16.32 -11.32
CA SER A 99 -7.92 16.46 -10.86
C SER A 99 -8.16 17.82 -10.17
N ALA A 100 -7.19 18.27 -9.37
CA ALA A 100 -7.24 19.57 -8.72
C ALA A 100 -7.20 20.73 -9.73
N LEU A 101 -6.38 20.61 -10.78
CA LEU A 101 -6.30 21.58 -11.87
C LEU A 101 -7.64 21.68 -12.61
N GLN A 102 -8.23 20.55 -13.00
CA GLN A 102 -9.56 20.53 -13.65
C GLN A 102 -10.63 21.16 -12.77
N ALA A 103 -10.62 20.88 -11.46
CA ALA A 103 -11.55 21.49 -10.52
C ALA A 103 -11.34 23.01 -10.39
N ALA A 104 -10.08 23.47 -10.42
CA ALA A 104 -9.75 24.89 -10.39
C ALA A 104 -10.20 25.61 -11.67
N GLU A 105 -10.00 25.00 -12.84
CA GLU A 105 -10.48 25.52 -14.14
C GLU A 105 -12.00 25.60 -14.18
N ALA A 106 -12.71 24.57 -13.70
CA ALA A 106 -14.17 24.59 -13.61
C ALA A 106 -14.67 25.72 -12.69
N LYS A 107 -14.00 25.93 -11.54
CA LYS A 107 -14.31 27.04 -10.63
C LYS A 107 -14.02 28.40 -11.27
N SER A 108 -12.93 28.54 -12.02
CA SER A 108 -12.63 29.82 -12.69
C SER A 108 -13.64 30.13 -13.78
N ALA A 109 -14.06 29.14 -14.55
CA ALA A 109 -15.11 29.27 -15.55
C ALA A 109 -16.46 29.68 -14.92
N ALA A 110 -16.85 29.02 -13.83
CA ALA A 110 -18.05 29.39 -13.07
C ALA A 110 -17.98 30.82 -12.52
N THR A 111 -16.82 31.21 -12.00
CA THR A 111 -16.59 32.59 -11.49
C THR A 111 -16.68 33.62 -12.61
N ALA A 112 -16.16 33.31 -13.80
CA ALA A 112 -16.26 34.17 -14.97
C ALA A 112 -17.72 34.35 -15.43
N SER A 113 -18.51 33.26 -15.44
CA SER A 113 -19.95 33.32 -15.74
C SER A 113 -20.69 34.19 -14.72
N ASN A 114 -20.51 33.92 -13.42
CA ASN A 114 -21.15 34.70 -12.35
C ASN A 114 -20.77 36.19 -12.42
N LYS A 115 -19.54 36.51 -12.84
CA LYS A 115 -19.11 37.88 -13.04
C LYS A 115 -19.87 38.56 -14.19
N SER A 116 -20.08 37.86 -15.31
CA SER A 116 -20.91 38.35 -16.42
C SER A 116 -22.35 38.59 -15.96
N ASP A 117 -22.93 37.63 -15.22
CA ASP A 117 -24.30 37.75 -14.70
C ASP A 117 -24.43 38.93 -13.73
N LEU A 118 -23.42 39.17 -12.90
CA LEU A 118 -23.36 40.34 -12.01
C LEU A 118 -23.27 41.66 -12.79
N GLU A 119 -22.51 41.72 -13.88
CA GLU A 119 -22.42 42.90 -14.75
C GLU A 119 -23.76 43.19 -15.43
N ASP A 120 -24.46 42.15 -15.91
CA ASP A 120 -25.80 42.27 -16.49
C ASP A 120 -26.85 42.72 -15.46
N LEU A 121 -26.82 42.16 -14.25
CA LEU A 121 -27.69 42.59 -13.15
C LEU A 121 -27.43 44.04 -12.76
N ARG A 122 -26.16 44.47 -12.69
CA ARG A 122 -25.81 45.87 -12.44
C ARG A 122 -26.34 46.80 -13.54
N ARG A 123 -26.27 46.39 -14.80
CA ARG A 123 -26.83 47.16 -15.92
C ARG A 123 -28.35 47.31 -15.79
N LYS A 124 -29.06 46.21 -15.51
CA LYS A 124 -30.52 46.22 -15.28
C LYS A 124 -30.90 47.08 -14.08
N LEU A 125 -30.15 46.99 -12.97
CA LEU A 125 -30.37 47.84 -11.80
C LEU A 125 -30.24 49.32 -12.15
N SER A 126 -29.19 49.71 -12.88
CA SER A 126 -28.99 51.09 -13.33
C SER A 126 -30.12 51.60 -14.23
N GLU A 127 -30.69 50.73 -15.07
CA GLU A 127 -31.85 51.06 -15.90
C GLU A 127 -33.11 51.28 -15.05
N VAL A 128 -33.38 50.37 -14.10
CA VAL A 128 -34.49 50.50 -13.14
C VAL A 128 -34.34 51.76 -12.28
N GLU A 129 -33.13 52.10 -11.84
CA GLU A 129 -32.87 53.34 -11.08
C GLU A 129 -33.15 54.60 -11.92
N LYS A 130 -32.78 54.60 -13.21
CA LYS A 130 -33.13 55.68 -14.14
C LYS A 130 -34.62 55.79 -14.34
N ASP A 131 -35.32 54.66 -14.49
CA ASP A 131 -36.76 54.69 -14.70
C ASP A 131 -37.51 55.10 -13.42
N LYS A 132 -37.04 54.68 -12.25
CA LYS A 132 -37.52 55.15 -10.95
C LYS A 132 -37.39 56.67 -10.83
N THR A 133 -36.21 57.23 -11.10
CA THR A 133 -36.00 58.69 -11.02
C THR A 133 -36.84 59.47 -12.04
N LYS A 134 -37.03 58.94 -13.26
CA LYS A 134 -37.98 59.53 -14.23
C LYS A 134 -39.42 59.50 -13.72
N LEU A 135 -39.86 58.38 -13.16
CA LEU A 135 -41.21 58.27 -12.60
C LEU A 135 -41.38 59.21 -11.41
N GLU A 136 -40.42 59.29 -10.49
CA GLU A 136 -40.44 60.21 -9.35
C GLU A 136 -40.51 61.68 -9.79
N THR A 137 -39.76 62.07 -10.82
CA THR A 137 -39.82 63.44 -11.38
C THR A 137 -41.18 63.71 -12.03
N GLN A 138 -41.72 62.79 -12.84
CA GLN A 138 -43.08 62.89 -13.40
C GLN A 138 -44.15 63.00 -12.30
N LEU A 139 -44.04 62.21 -11.24
CA LEU A 139 -44.97 62.23 -10.11
C LEU A 139 -44.91 63.55 -9.35
N SER A 140 -43.71 64.13 -9.21
CA SER A 140 -43.52 65.46 -8.61
C SER A 140 -44.13 66.57 -9.49
N GLU A 141 -43.98 66.46 -10.82
CA GLU A 141 -44.53 67.40 -11.80
C GLU A 141 -46.07 67.35 -11.79
N LEU A 142 -46.65 66.14 -11.83
CA LEU A 142 -48.10 65.93 -11.73
C LEU A 142 -48.67 66.41 -10.40
N LYS A 143 -47.95 66.22 -9.28
CA LYS A 143 -48.34 66.79 -7.98
C LYS A 143 -48.35 68.32 -8.00
N LYS A 144 -47.32 68.95 -8.57
CA LYS A 144 -47.29 70.41 -8.77
C LYS A 144 -48.43 70.88 -9.66
N GLN A 145 -48.70 70.18 -10.75
CA GLN A 145 -49.80 70.50 -11.68
C GLN A 145 -51.18 70.35 -11.02
N LYS A 146 -51.38 69.34 -10.16
CA LYS A 146 -52.58 69.21 -9.33
C LYS A 146 -52.71 70.34 -8.30
N GLN A 147 -51.61 70.78 -7.70
CA GLN A 147 -51.62 71.91 -6.77
C GLN A 147 -51.85 73.25 -7.49
N SER A 148 -51.34 73.44 -8.70
CA SER A 148 -51.57 74.66 -9.50
C SER A 148 -52.96 74.71 -10.14
N ASN A 149 -53.53 73.57 -10.53
CA ASN A 149 -54.91 73.47 -11.03
C ASN A 149 -55.96 73.33 -9.89
N GLY A 150 -55.52 73.25 -8.63
CA GLY A 150 -56.37 73.03 -7.45
C GLY A 150 -56.83 74.31 -6.73
N ILE A 151 -56.69 75.50 -7.31
CA ILE A 151 -57.21 76.77 -6.74
C ILE A 151 -58.66 77.06 -7.19
N ALA A 152 -59.35 76.09 -7.81
CA ALA A 152 -60.76 76.20 -8.16
C ALA A 152 -61.49 74.86 -8.01
N ASN A 153 -61.68 74.40 -6.77
CA ASN A 153 -62.99 73.90 -6.29
C ASN A 153 -62.91 73.34 -4.87
N SER A 154 -63.73 73.97 -4.01
CA SER A 154 -64.53 73.41 -2.92
C SER A 154 -64.17 72.05 -2.30
N VAL A 155 -63.93 72.10 -0.99
CA VAL A 155 -64.66 71.43 0.10
C VAL A 155 -65.46 70.15 -0.26
N GLY A 156 -65.14 69.07 0.46
CA GLY A 156 -65.95 67.84 0.60
C GLY A 156 -65.04 66.67 0.96
N ALA A 157 -64.83 66.36 2.24
CA ALA A 157 -65.62 65.40 3.01
C ALA A 157 -65.66 63.99 2.39
N GLY A 158 -65.05 63.02 3.11
CA GLY A 158 -65.26 61.58 2.94
C GLY A 158 -64.12 60.83 2.27
N ASP A 159 -63.35 60.04 3.03
CA ASP A 159 -63.64 58.61 3.16
C ASP A 159 -62.61 57.92 4.07
N SER A 160 -63.12 57.25 5.10
CA SER A 160 -62.38 56.52 6.13
C SER A 160 -62.17 55.06 5.74
N SER A 161 -62.10 54.73 4.44
CA SER A 161 -61.98 53.35 3.96
C SER A 161 -60.55 52.90 3.60
N GLY A 162 -59.57 53.81 3.49
CA GLY A 162 -58.18 53.46 3.11
C GLY A 162 -57.28 52.99 4.25
N ASN A 163 -57.66 53.25 5.52
CA ASN A 163 -56.84 52.86 6.68
C ASN A 163 -56.89 51.35 6.96
N ASN A 164 -57.97 50.66 6.60
CA ASN A 164 -58.09 49.21 6.83
C ASN A 164 -57.21 48.40 5.87
N GLU A 165 -57.13 48.78 4.59
CA GLU A 165 -56.26 48.12 3.61
C GLU A 165 -54.79 48.32 3.96
N MET A 166 -54.40 49.54 4.33
CA MET A 166 -53.02 49.85 4.72
C MET A 166 -52.62 49.14 6.02
N ALA A 167 -53.51 49.09 7.02
CA ALA A 167 -53.27 48.36 8.25
C ALA A 167 -53.08 46.85 8.01
N LYS A 168 -53.89 46.26 7.12
CA LYS A 168 -53.78 44.85 6.74
C LYS A 168 -52.48 44.53 6.01
N ILE A 169 -52.02 45.42 5.12
CA ILE A 169 -50.73 45.27 4.42
C ILE A 169 -49.56 45.38 5.41
N ILE A 170 -49.66 46.24 6.42
CA ILE A 170 -48.65 46.37 7.48
C ILE A 170 -48.60 45.10 8.33
N GLU A 171 -49.76 44.56 8.72
CA GLU A 171 -49.85 43.31 9.49
C GLU A 171 -49.32 42.10 8.71
N GLU A 172 -49.65 41.99 7.42
CA GLU A 172 -49.11 40.94 6.53
C GLU A 172 -47.59 41.07 6.34
N LYS A 173 -47.07 42.30 6.27
CA LYS A 173 -45.63 42.58 6.21
C LYS A 173 -44.93 42.18 7.50
N GLU A 174 -45.47 42.55 8.66
CA GLU A 174 -44.92 42.18 9.97
C GLU A 174 -44.94 40.67 10.17
N PHE A 175 -46.01 40.00 9.72
CA PHE A 175 -46.09 38.54 9.74
C PHE A 175 -45.02 37.89 8.84
N ALA A 176 -44.86 38.37 7.60
CA ALA A 176 -43.82 37.88 6.70
C ALA A 176 -42.40 38.13 7.25
N GLU A 177 -42.14 39.29 7.84
CA GLU A 177 -40.87 39.61 8.49
C GLU A 177 -40.61 38.68 9.70
N SER A 178 -41.65 38.36 10.49
CA SER A 178 -41.54 37.41 11.59
C SER A 178 -41.20 35.98 11.11
N GLN A 179 -41.78 35.55 9.98
CA GLN A 179 -41.53 34.24 9.38
C GLN A 179 -40.11 34.16 8.81
N VAL A 180 -39.63 35.23 8.16
CA VAL A 180 -38.25 35.34 7.67
C VAL A 180 -37.26 35.29 8.84
N ASN A 181 -37.54 36.00 9.93
CA ASN A 181 -36.67 35.97 11.11
C ASN A 181 -36.61 34.58 11.77
N PHE A 182 -37.75 33.87 11.83
CA PHE A 182 -37.80 32.50 12.33
C PHE A 182 -37.03 31.52 11.43
N LEU A 183 -37.16 31.65 10.11
CA LEU A 183 -36.38 30.84 9.17
C LEU A 183 -34.89 31.14 9.30
N ASN A 184 -34.50 32.41 9.47
CA ASN A 184 -33.10 32.78 9.68
C ASN A 184 -32.54 32.20 10.99
N SER A 185 -33.32 32.11 12.07
CA SER A 185 -32.88 31.43 13.30
C SER A 185 -32.72 29.93 13.09
N ILE A 186 -33.62 29.27 12.36
CA ILE A 186 -33.48 27.83 12.04
C ILE A 186 -32.26 27.58 11.16
N ILE A 187 -32.02 28.44 10.16
CA ILE A 187 -30.85 28.34 9.27
C ILE A 187 -29.57 28.51 10.09
N ALA A 188 -29.52 29.47 11.01
CA ALA A 188 -28.37 29.66 11.89
C ALA A 188 -28.12 28.44 12.80
N ASP A 189 -29.18 27.86 13.38
CA ASP A 189 -29.07 26.66 14.22
C ASP A 189 -28.63 25.44 13.39
N GLN A 190 -29.16 25.27 12.16
CA GLN A 190 -28.73 24.21 11.26
C GLN A 190 -27.28 24.38 10.79
N GLN A 191 -26.85 25.61 10.50
CA GLN A 191 -25.45 25.90 10.14
C GLN A 191 -24.52 25.60 11.31
N ARG A 192 -24.89 25.98 12.54
CA ARG A 192 -24.12 25.64 13.74
C ARG A 192 -24.03 24.13 13.95
N ALA A 193 -25.13 23.39 13.77
CA ALA A 193 -25.14 21.93 13.87
C ALA A 193 -24.28 21.27 12.76
N LEU A 194 -24.29 21.82 11.55
CA LEU A 194 -23.43 21.34 10.45
C LEU A 194 -21.94 21.63 10.73
N GLU A 195 -21.62 22.80 11.29
CA GLU A 195 -20.26 23.15 11.70
C GLU A 195 -19.77 22.24 12.84
N GLU A 196 -20.62 21.98 13.83
CA GLU A 196 -20.33 21.06 14.94
C GLU A 196 -20.08 19.64 14.42
N LEU A 197 -20.96 19.11 13.56
CA LEU A 197 -20.80 17.79 12.96
C LEU A 197 -19.52 17.71 12.11
N LYS A 198 -19.23 18.76 11.33
CA LYS A 198 -18.00 18.84 10.53
C LYS A 198 -16.76 18.90 11.41
N ALA A 199 -16.81 19.58 12.54
CA ALA A 199 -15.72 19.62 13.52
C ALA A 199 -15.53 18.24 14.18
N THR A 200 -16.60 17.53 14.52
CA THR A 200 -16.53 16.16 15.04
C THR A 200 -15.93 15.19 14.03
N VAL A 201 -16.36 15.25 12.76
CA VAL A 201 -15.81 14.43 11.68
C VAL A 201 -14.32 14.72 11.50
N HIS A 202 -13.93 16.00 11.43
CA HIS A 202 -12.53 16.39 11.31
C HIS A 202 -11.69 15.93 12.53
N ALA A 203 -12.22 15.98 13.75
CA ALA A 203 -11.54 15.48 14.95
C ALA A 203 -11.32 13.96 14.91
N LEU A 204 -12.29 13.19 14.39
CA LEU A 204 -12.16 11.74 14.19
C LEU A 204 -11.18 11.38 13.07
N GLU A 205 -11.17 12.15 11.98
CA GLU A 205 -10.25 11.97 10.85
C GLU A 205 -8.80 12.31 11.23
N THR A 206 -8.60 13.32 12.08
CA THR A 206 -7.27 13.77 12.50
C THR A 206 -6.70 13.03 13.71
N ASN A 207 -7.49 12.19 14.40
CA ASN A 207 -7.00 11.41 15.53
C ASN A 207 -7.36 9.91 15.48
N PRO A 208 -6.79 9.11 14.56
CA PRO A 208 -7.07 7.67 14.49
C PRO A 208 -6.33 6.83 15.55
N ARG A 209 -5.60 7.43 16.49
CA ARG A 209 -4.68 6.73 17.42
C ARG A 209 -4.65 7.32 18.83
N ASP A 210 -5.80 7.51 19.45
CA ASP A 210 -5.87 7.60 20.92
C ASP A 210 -6.68 6.41 21.48
N PRO A 211 -6.05 5.44 22.17
CA PRO A 211 -6.75 4.27 22.73
C PRO A 211 -7.57 4.60 23.99
N ASN A 212 -7.66 5.85 24.45
CA ASN A 212 -8.22 6.15 25.77
C ASN A 212 -9.22 7.33 25.83
N TYR A 213 -9.94 7.62 24.75
CA TYR A 213 -11.13 8.48 24.84
C TYR A 213 -12.41 7.64 24.84
N GLY A 214 -12.69 7.04 25.99
CA GLY A 214 -14.04 6.59 26.34
C GLY A 214 -14.91 7.80 26.63
N VAL A 215 -15.70 8.25 25.65
CA VAL A 215 -16.84 9.13 25.91
C VAL A 215 -17.95 8.28 26.53
N ASP A 216 -17.94 8.26 27.86
CA ASP A 216 -19.12 8.05 28.65
C ASP A 216 -20.06 9.24 28.43
N SER A 217 -21.10 9.05 27.62
CA SER A 217 -22.28 9.91 27.62
C SER A 217 -23.49 9.06 27.27
N GLY A 218 -24.18 8.65 28.33
CA GLY A 218 -25.41 7.87 28.24
C GLY A 218 -26.59 8.69 27.74
N GLY A 219 -27.56 7.96 27.17
CA GLY A 219 -28.96 8.40 27.07
C GLY A 219 -29.54 8.31 25.66
N GLY A 220 -30.37 7.28 25.43
CA GLY A 220 -31.37 7.30 24.36
C GLY A 220 -31.20 6.18 23.33
N GLY A 221 -32.16 5.26 23.29
CA GLY A 221 -32.09 4.04 22.51
C GLY A 221 -32.13 4.24 20.99
N GLY A 222 -31.38 3.38 20.31
CA GLY A 222 -31.35 3.28 18.85
C GLY A 222 -30.19 2.41 18.42
N LYS A 223 -30.38 1.08 18.48
CA LYS A 223 -29.37 0.11 18.04
C LYS A 223 -29.14 0.27 16.54
N ILE A 224 -28.08 0.96 16.14
CA ILE A 224 -27.52 0.89 14.78
C ILE A 224 -26.06 0.49 14.93
N ALA A 225 -25.71 -0.60 14.25
CA ALA A 225 -24.51 -1.39 14.45
C ALA A 225 -23.21 -0.58 14.35
N GLY A 226 -22.65 -0.24 15.51
CA GLY A 226 -21.26 0.17 15.64
C GLY A 226 -20.36 -0.97 15.19
N SER A 227 -19.32 -0.60 14.41
CA SER A 227 -18.15 -1.42 14.09
C SER A 227 -17.80 -2.30 15.29
N ARG A 228 -18.17 -3.58 15.22
CA ARG A 228 -17.72 -4.56 16.21
C ARG A 228 -16.23 -4.66 15.96
N VAL A 229 -15.43 -4.19 16.91
CA VAL A 229 -14.05 -4.63 17.03
C VAL A 229 -14.11 -6.16 17.05
N ILE A 230 -13.75 -6.79 15.93
CA ILE A 230 -13.75 -8.24 15.83
C ILE A 230 -12.65 -8.68 16.77
N ALA A 231 -13.02 -9.33 17.87
CA ALA A 231 -12.04 -9.96 18.76
C ALA A 231 -11.13 -10.86 17.90
N PRO A 232 -9.80 -10.85 18.12
CA PRO A 232 -8.90 -11.74 17.40
C PRO A 232 -9.45 -13.17 17.41
N ARG A 233 -9.61 -13.77 16.22
CA ARG A 233 -10.15 -15.12 16.09
C ARG A 233 -9.18 -16.09 16.76
N LEU A 234 -9.68 -16.88 17.71
CA LEU A 234 -8.90 -17.93 18.34
C LEU A 234 -8.75 -19.07 17.34
N PHE A 235 -7.54 -19.56 17.13
CA PHE A 235 -7.28 -20.70 16.27
C PHE A 235 -6.36 -21.67 17.02
N CYS A 236 -6.76 -22.93 17.05
CA CYS A 236 -5.96 -23.97 17.66
C CYS A 236 -5.20 -24.76 16.58
N ASP A 237 -3.89 -24.56 16.50
CA ASP A 237 -3.01 -25.25 15.54
C ASP A 237 -2.93 -26.78 15.80
N ILE A 238 -3.36 -27.25 16.98
CA ILE A 238 -3.29 -28.67 17.37
C ILE A 238 -4.48 -29.48 16.80
N CYS A 239 -5.63 -28.84 16.59
CA CYS A 239 -6.83 -29.54 16.11
C CYS A 239 -7.59 -28.82 15.00
N ASP A 240 -7.01 -27.77 14.42
CA ASP A 240 -7.51 -27.02 13.26
C ASP A 240 -8.95 -26.51 13.42
N VAL A 241 -9.37 -26.20 14.65
CA VAL A 241 -10.68 -25.61 14.93
C VAL A 241 -10.55 -24.11 15.17
N PHE A 242 -11.46 -23.36 14.56
CA PHE A 242 -11.59 -21.93 14.77
C PHE A 242 -12.54 -21.64 15.94
N ASP A 243 -12.24 -20.56 16.65
CA ASP A 243 -13.05 -19.88 17.65
C ASP A 243 -13.50 -20.74 18.86
N ALA A 244 -12.95 -21.96 19.02
CA ALA A 244 -13.33 -22.87 20.11
C ALA A 244 -12.42 -22.74 21.34
N HIS A 245 -11.10 -22.77 21.13
CA HIS A 245 -10.06 -22.61 22.16
C HIS A 245 -8.78 -22.11 21.51
N ASP A 246 -7.89 -21.53 22.31
CA ASP A 246 -6.53 -21.21 21.88
C ASP A 246 -5.65 -22.47 21.93
N THR A 247 -4.49 -22.42 21.28
CA THR A 247 -3.57 -23.56 21.16
C THR A 247 -3.17 -24.15 22.51
N ASP A 248 -3.05 -23.34 23.57
CA ASP A 248 -2.65 -23.78 24.92
C ASP A 248 -3.76 -24.49 25.73
N ASP A 249 -5.03 -24.33 25.34
CA ASP A 249 -6.19 -24.92 26.02
C ASP A 249 -6.72 -26.16 25.28
N CYS A 250 -5.93 -26.72 24.35
CA CYS A 250 -6.40 -27.83 23.54
C CYS A 250 -6.58 -29.10 24.38
N PRO A 251 -7.77 -29.70 24.43
CA PRO A 251 -8.01 -30.93 25.18
C PRO A 251 -7.18 -32.12 24.66
N ARG A 252 -6.66 -32.02 23.42
CA ARG A 252 -5.73 -33.00 22.86
C ARG A 252 -4.31 -32.90 23.43
N GLN A 253 -3.95 -31.75 24.00
CA GLN A 253 -2.64 -31.48 24.58
C GLN A 253 -2.47 -32.17 25.95
N GLY A 254 -3.58 -32.42 26.67
CA GLY A 254 -3.61 -33.12 27.97
C GLY A 254 -3.98 -34.61 27.90
N GLY A 255 -4.30 -35.14 26.72
CA GLY A 255 -4.62 -36.55 26.54
C GLY A 255 -3.36 -37.40 26.49
N SER A 256 -3.14 -38.24 27.50
CA SER A 256 -2.06 -39.24 27.62
C SER A 256 -2.19 -40.41 26.63
N SER A 257 -2.33 -40.12 25.34
CA SER A 257 -2.24 -41.09 24.27
C SER A 257 -1.42 -40.49 23.13
N SER A 258 -0.22 -41.02 22.91
CA SER A 258 0.62 -40.67 21.75
C SER A 258 -0.20 -40.69 20.46
N PRO A 259 -0.25 -39.59 19.69
CA PRO A 259 -0.92 -39.61 18.41
C PRO A 259 -0.05 -40.34 17.37
N PRO A 260 -0.67 -40.99 16.37
CA PRO A 260 0.06 -41.53 15.22
C PRO A 260 0.71 -40.39 14.44
N LEU A 261 1.89 -40.67 13.89
CA LEU A 261 2.71 -39.79 13.05
C LEU A 261 1.89 -38.81 12.20
N GLU A 262 2.09 -37.53 12.50
CA GLU A 262 1.99 -36.38 11.60
C GLU A 262 1.50 -36.70 10.18
N GLN A 263 0.22 -36.42 9.90
CA GLN A 263 -0.18 -36.03 8.55
C GLN A 263 0.25 -34.57 8.35
N THR A 264 1.55 -34.36 8.29
CA THR A 264 2.08 -33.12 7.77
C THR A 264 1.77 -33.12 6.28
N HIS A 265 0.76 -32.35 5.87
CA HIS A 265 0.60 -31.94 4.47
C HIS A 265 1.74 -30.97 4.11
N VAL A 266 2.99 -31.44 4.19
CA VAL A 266 4.14 -30.71 3.65
C VAL A 266 4.05 -30.83 2.14
N LEU A 267 3.40 -29.86 1.51
CA LEU A 267 3.68 -29.61 0.12
C LEU A 267 5.19 -29.31 0.02
N PRO A 268 5.93 -29.93 -0.91
CA PRO A 268 7.35 -29.68 -1.08
C PRO A 268 7.62 -28.17 -1.13
N ARG A 269 8.71 -27.69 -0.51
CA ARG A 269 9.23 -26.36 -0.85
C ARG A 269 9.39 -26.39 -2.37
N HIS A 270 8.68 -25.50 -3.08
CA HIS A 270 8.47 -25.47 -4.56
C HIS A 270 7.18 -26.07 -5.13
N PHE A 271 6.17 -26.41 -4.33
CA PHE A 271 4.84 -26.68 -4.90
C PHE A 271 4.16 -25.37 -5.34
N GLU A 272 4.20 -25.08 -6.64
CA GLU A 272 3.40 -24.01 -7.23
C GLU A 272 1.93 -24.43 -7.23
N ARG A 273 1.10 -23.68 -6.51
CA ARG A 273 -0.35 -23.88 -6.49
C ARG A 273 -0.89 -23.46 -7.87
N PRO A 274 -1.64 -24.30 -8.58
CA PRO A 274 -2.18 -23.94 -9.88
C PRO A 274 -3.06 -22.70 -9.76
N TYR A 275 -2.85 -21.74 -10.65
CA TYR A 275 -3.60 -20.49 -10.71
C TYR A 275 -5.06 -20.76 -11.05
N CYS A 276 -5.97 -20.01 -10.42
CA CYS A 276 -7.39 -20.06 -10.71
C CYS A 276 -7.70 -19.00 -11.77
N ASP A 277 -7.79 -19.42 -13.03
CA ASP A 277 -8.05 -18.54 -14.18
C ASP A 277 -9.36 -17.75 -14.06
N THR A 278 -10.30 -18.23 -13.23
CA THR A 278 -11.57 -17.54 -12.98
C THR A 278 -11.41 -16.29 -12.10
N CYS A 279 -10.40 -16.26 -11.21
CA CYS A 279 -10.23 -15.16 -10.26
C CYS A 279 -9.34 -14.02 -10.77
N GLU A 280 -8.56 -14.23 -11.83
CA GLU A 280 -7.70 -13.18 -12.44
C GLU A 280 -8.36 -12.48 -13.64
N SER A 281 -9.54 -12.91 -14.07
CA SER A 281 -10.20 -12.42 -15.29
C SER A 281 -11.20 -11.26 -15.06
N GLU A 282 -11.26 -10.66 -13.87
CA GLU A 282 -12.14 -9.52 -13.54
C GLU A 282 -11.37 -8.24 -13.21
#